data_AF-A0A960S664-F1
#
_entry.id   AF-A0A960S664-F1
#
_cell.length_a   1.000
_cell.length_b   1.000
_cell.length_c   1.000
_cell.angle_alpha   90.00
_cell.angle_beta   90.00
_cell.angle_gamma   90.00
#
_symmetry.space_group_name_H-M   'P 1'
#
loop_
_entity.id
_entity.type
_entity.pdbx_description
1 polymer ?
#
loop_
_entity_poly.entity_id
_entity_poly.type
_entity_poly.pdbx_seq_one_letter_code
_entity_poly.pdbx_strand_id
1 'polypeptide(L)'
;DEISELHLNFFQDPTPTDCISFPIDPPGETGDGPSVLGEVFVCPEVALEYAEANSTCPYKETTLYIIHGLLHLIGFDDISESDAKKMRAEEHSAMVFLEKNKEVLHA
;
A
#
# COMPACT_ATOMS: atom_id res chain seq x y z
N ASP A 1 -9.54 14.37 4.50
CA ASP A 1 -9.33 15.01 5.82
C ASP A 1 -8.42 14.18 6.73
N GLU A 2 -8.79 12.98 7.17
CA GLU A 2 -7.98 12.19 8.13
C GLU A 2 -6.61 11.74 7.60
N ILE A 3 -6.53 11.19 6.37
CA ILE A 3 -5.24 10.75 5.83
C ILE A 3 -4.30 11.93 5.54
N SER A 4 -4.85 13.09 5.18
CA SER A 4 -4.08 14.32 4.96
C SER A 4 -3.52 14.88 6.27
N GLU A 5 -4.27 14.78 7.37
CA GLU A 5 -3.77 15.13 8.71
C GLU A 5 -2.63 14.18 9.12
N LEU A 6 -2.77 12.88 8.85
CA LEU A 6 -1.72 11.89 9.12
C LEU A 6 -0.46 12.17 8.27
N HIS A 7 -0.65 12.43 6.98
CA HIS A 7 0.43 12.78 6.05
C HIS A 7 1.16 14.05 6.49
N LEU A 8 0.43 15.06 6.96
CA LEU A 8 1.02 16.29 7.49
C LEU A 8 1.85 16.03 8.75
N ASN A 9 1.30 15.26 9.69
CA ASN A 9 1.92 15.03 10.99
C ASN A 9 3.22 14.22 10.89
N PHE A 10 3.32 13.28 9.95
CA PHE A 10 4.45 12.36 9.84
C PHE A 10 5.40 12.66 8.67
N PHE A 11 4.92 13.27 7.58
CA PHE A 11 5.69 13.53 6.35
C PHE A 11 5.78 15.02 6.00
N GLN A 12 5.19 15.91 6.81
CA GLN A 12 5.16 17.37 6.56
C GLN A 12 4.47 17.76 5.24
N ASP A 13 3.56 16.91 4.76
CA ASP A 13 2.80 17.13 3.52
C ASP A 13 1.30 17.15 3.82
N PRO A 14 0.60 18.29 3.61
CA PRO A 14 -0.84 18.41 3.87
C PRO A 14 -1.73 17.83 2.77
N THR A 15 -1.17 17.27 1.69
CA THR A 15 -1.95 16.69 0.60
C THR A 15 -2.47 15.30 0.95
N PRO A 16 -3.62 14.87 0.40
CA PRO A 16 -4.05 13.48 0.50
C PRO A 16 -3.04 12.56 -0.21
N THR A 17 -2.83 11.38 0.37
CA THR A 17 -2.03 10.30 -0.23
C THR A 17 -2.89 9.04 -0.32
N ASP A 18 -2.49 8.09 -1.17
CA ASP A 18 -3.20 6.83 -1.39
C ASP A 18 -3.04 5.87 -0.21
N CYS A 19 -1.85 5.79 0.37
CA CYS A 19 -1.55 4.98 1.54
C CYS A 19 -0.38 5.54 2.38
N ILE A 20 -0.33 5.11 3.64
CA ILE A 20 0.78 5.37 4.58
C ILE A 20 1.04 4.09 5.36
N SER A 21 2.31 3.71 5.47
CA SER A 21 2.73 2.51 6.20
C SER A 21 3.64 2.87 7.38
N PHE A 22 3.34 2.34 8.56
CA PHE A 22 4.15 2.50 9.77
C PHE A 22 4.69 1.14 10.22
N PRO A 23 5.97 0.83 9.96
CA PRO A 23 6.58 -0.41 10.43
C PRO A 23 6.72 -0.42 11.95
N ILE A 24 6.46 -1.57 12.58
CA ILE A 24 6.61 -1.79 14.04
C ILE A 24 7.75 -2.77 14.29
N ASP A 25 7.57 -4.04 13.92
CA ASP A 25 8.61 -5.06 14.03
C ASP A 25 9.28 -5.31 12.67
N PRO A 26 10.61 -5.48 12.63
CA PRO A 26 11.31 -5.82 11.40
C PRO A 26 10.85 -7.20 10.87
N PRO A 27 10.68 -7.34 9.55
CA PRO A 27 10.21 -8.58 8.96
C PRO A 27 11.19 -9.73 9.25
N GLY A 28 10.66 -10.83 9.78
CA GLY A 28 11.44 -12.03 10.09
C GLY A 28 12.16 -12.01 11.43
N GLU A 29 12.08 -10.93 12.21
CA GLU A 29 12.52 -10.91 13.60
C GLU A 29 11.34 -11.21 14.52
N THR A 30 11.20 -12.48 14.90
CA THR A 30 10.30 -12.90 15.98
C THR A 30 11.15 -13.14 17.22
N GLY A 31 10.98 -12.30 18.24
CA GLY A 31 11.37 -12.68 19.61
C GLY A 31 10.53 -13.86 20.11
N ASP A 32 10.51 -14.09 21.42
CA ASP A 32 9.70 -15.16 22.03
C ASP A 32 8.15 -14.92 21.97
N GLY A 33 7.67 -14.00 21.12
CA GLY A 33 6.27 -13.57 21.03
C GLY A 33 5.79 -13.31 19.59
N PRO A 34 4.48 -13.02 19.41
CA PRO A 34 3.92 -12.68 18.10
C PRO A 34 4.54 -11.39 17.57
N SER A 35 4.97 -11.42 16.30
CA SER A 35 5.47 -10.23 15.59
C SER A 35 4.34 -9.48 14.92
N VAL A 36 4.37 -8.15 15.01
CA VAL A 36 3.47 -7.20 14.35
C VAL A 36 4.28 -6.40 13.35
N LEU A 37 4.08 -6.65 12.06
CA LEU A 37 4.83 -5.97 10.98
C LEU A 37 4.63 -4.44 11.00
N GLY A 38 3.41 -3.98 11.29
CA GLY A 38 3.09 -2.57 11.30
C GLY A 38 1.62 -2.27 11.04
N GLU A 39 1.35 -1.01 10.73
CA GLU A 39 0.04 -0.48 10.37
C GLU A 39 0.07 0.03 8.92
N VAL A 40 -1.03 -0.20 8.18
CA VAL A 40 -1.24 0.39 6.85
C VAL A 40 -2.54 1.16 6.87
N PHE A 41 -2.45 2.45 6.56
CA PHE A 41 -3.58 3.35 6.35
C PHE A 41 -3.78 3.50 4.85
N VAL A 42 -5.01 3.33 4.36
CA VAL A 42 -5.35 3.40 2.93
C VAL A 42 -6.52 4.37 2.76
N CYS A 43 -6.48 5.20 1.73
CA CYS A 43 -7.57 6.11 1.38
C CYS A 43 -8.25 5.69 0.06
N PRO A 44 -9.41 5.01 0.14
CA PRO A 44 -10.17 4.62 -1.05
C PRO A 44 -10.71 5.80 -1.87
N GLU A 45 -10.85 6.98 -1.26
CA GLU A 45 -11.29 8.19 -1.99
C GLU A 45 -10.24 8.60 -3.04
N VAL A 46 -8.95 8.52 -2.71
CA VAL A 46 -7.86 8.76 -3.67
C VAL A 46 -7.90 7.72 -4.80
N ALA A 47 -8.19 6.45 -4.48
CA ALA A 47 -8.36 5.40 -5.47
C ALA A 47 -9.52 5.69 -6.43
N LEU A 48 -10.62 6.25 -5.91
CA LEU A 48 -11.78 6.65 -6.71
C LEU A 48 -11.43 7.79 -7.67
N GLU A 49 -10.81 8.87 -7.17
CA GLU A 49 -10.39 10.00 -7.99
C GLU A 49 -9.41 9.57 -9.09
N TYR A 50 -8.43 8.72 -8.74
CA TYR A 50 -7.49 8.16 -9.70
C TYR A 50 -8.20 7.31 -10.76
N ALA A 51 -9.12 6.45 -10.35
CA ALA A 51 -9.87 5.58 -11.25
C ALA A 51 -10.77 6.37 -12.22
N GLU A 52 -11.41 7.43 -11.75
CA GLU A 52 -12.20 8.35 -12.59
C GLU A 52 -11.33 9.05 -13.63
N ALA A 53 -10.16 9.56 -13.22
CA ALA A 53 -9.23 10.26 -14.10
C ALA A 53 -8.58 9.34 -15.15
N ASN A 54 -8.34 8.06 -14.80
CA ASN A 54 -7.60 7.12 -15.64
C ASN A 54 -8.46 6.01 -16.25
N SER A 55 -9.77 6.04 -16.05
CA SER A 55 -10.71 5.01 -16.50
C SER A 55 -10.33 3.59 -16.01
N THR A 56 -9.88 3.48 -14.76
CA THR A 56 -9.54 2.21 -14.11
C THR A 56 -10.62 1.79 -13.09
N CYS A 57 -10.40 0.71 -12.34
CA CYS A 57 -11.36 0.21 -11.35
C CYS A 57 -10.92 0.61 -9.94
N PRO A 58 -11.71 1.39 -9.18
CA PRO A 58 -11.28 1.90 -7.87
C PRO A 58 -11.02 0.80 -6.84
N TYR A 59 -11.70 -0.34 -6.95
CA TYR A 59 -11.44 -1.50 -6.09
C TYR A 59 -10.10 -2.17 -6.40
N LYS A 60 -9.70 -2.20 -7.67
CA LYS A 60 -8.37 -2.70 -8.07
C LYS A 60 -7.27 -1.78 -7.58
N GLU A 61 -7.46 -0.47 -7.71
CA GLU A 61 -6.51 0.54 -7.20
C GLU A 61 -6.40 0.46 -5.67
N THR A 62 -7.52 0.38 -4.96
CA THR A 62 -7.52 0.21 -3.49
C THR A 62 -6.78 -1.08 -3.09
N THR A 63 -6.99 -2.17 -3.83
CA THR A 63 -6.26 -3.44 -3.60
C THR A 63 -4.75 -3.26 -3.83
N LEU A 64 -4.37 -2.54 -4.88
CA LEU A 64 -2.97 -2.21 -5.16
C LEU A 64 -2.34 -1.39 -4.02
N TYR A 65 -3.04 -0.39 -3.48
CA TYR A 65 -2.54 0.42 -2.36
C TYR A 65 -2.32 -0.41 -1.09
N ILE A 66 -3.21 -1.38 -0.81
CA ILE A 66 -3.02 -2.32 0.30
C ILE A 66 -1.76 -3.16 0.07
N ILE A 67 -1.58 -3.71 -1.14
CA ILE A 67 -0.38 -4.50 -1.48
C ILE A 67 0.88 -3.64 -1.34
N HIS A 68 0.84 -2.41 -1.86
CA HIS A 68 1.95 -1.46 -1.81
C HIS A 68 2.37 -1.20 -0.35
N GLY A 69 1.41 -0.89 0.53
CA GLY A 69 1.70 -0.70 1.95
C GLY A 69 2.25 -1.96 2.64
N LEU A 70 1.70 -3.13 2.34
CA LEU A 70 2.22 -4.40 2.87
C LEU A 70 3.65 -4.69 2.37
N LEU A 71 3.96 -4.36 1.12
CA LEU A 71 5.31 -4.53 0.56
C LEU A 71 6.33 -3.67 1.31
N HIS A 72 5.97 -2.43 1.66
CA HIS A 72 6.81 -1.59 2.52
C HIS A 72 7.04 -2.23 3.89
N LEU A 73 5.99 -2.78 4.52
CA LEU A 73 6.12 -3.44 5.82
C LEU A 73 7.04 -4.67 5.81
N ILE A 74 7.22 -5.32 4.65
CA ILE A 74 8.13 -6.48 4.50
C ILE A 74 9.49 -6.11 3.88
N GLY A 75 9.81 -4.82 3.78
CA GLY A 75 11.14 -4.32 3.43
C GLY A 75 11.36 -4.01 1.94
N PHE A 76 10.29 -3.91 1.14
CA PHE A 76 10.39 -3.29 -0.18
C PHE A 76 10.38 -1.77 -0.06
N ASP A 77 11.01 -1.12 -1.03
CA ASP A 77 11.11 0.32 -1.11
C ASP A 77 11.07 0.74 -2.59
N ASP A 78 10.74 2.00 -2.85
CA ASP A 78 10.58 2.57 -4.18
C ASP A 78 11.31 3.91 -4.36
N ILE A 79 12.19 4.28 -3.43
CA ILE A 79 13.03 5.48 -3.50
C ILE A 79 13.96 5.47 -4.73
N SER A 80 14.58 4.32 -5.04
CA SER A 80 15.49 4.18 -6.19
C SER A 80 14.77 3.53 -7.39
N GLU A 81 15.18 3.88 -8.62
CA GLU A 81 14.60 3.26 -9.82
C GLU A 81 14.73 1.72 -9.81
N SER A 82 15.85 1.20 -9.29
CA SER A 82 16.05 -0.24 -9.18
C SER A 82 15.14 -0.89 -8.16
N ASP A 83 14.84 -0.23 -7.05
CA ASP A 83 13.98 -0.79 -6.00
C ASP A 83 12.51 -0.64 -6.38
N ALA A 84 12.11 0.50 -6.93
CA ALA A 84 10.79 0.71 -7.51
C ALA A 84 10.46 -0.34 -8.58
N LYS A 85 11.44 -0.73 -9.41
CA LYS A 85 11.24 -1.78 -10.41
C LYS A 85 11.00 -3.16 -9.78
N LYS A 86 11.70 -3.49 -8.69
CA LYS A 86 11.47 -4.73 -7.95
C LYS A 86 10.10 -4.72 -7.29
N MET A 87 9.76 -3.62 -6.61
CA MET A 87 8.47 -3.46 -5.93
C MET A 87 7.31 -3.59 -6.91
N ARG A 88 7.36 -2.91 -8.06
CA ARG A 88 6.34 -3.02 -9.12
C ARG A 88 6.17 -4.44 -9.67
N ALA A 89 7.25 -5.21 -9.74
CA ALA A 89 7.18 -6.60 -10.18
C ALA A 89 6.42 -7.46 -9.14
N GLU A 90 6.65 -7.23 -7.86
CA GLU A 90 5.93 -7.91 -6.77
C GLU A 90 4.47 -7.46 -6.67
N GLU A 91 4.19 -6.17 -6.82
CA GLU A 91 2.82 -5.65 -6.91
C GLU A 91 2.03 -6.35 -8.01
N HIS A 92 2.62 -6.44 -9.22
CA HIS A 92 2.00 -7.12 -10.34
C HIS A 92 1.81 -8.62 -10.07
N SER A 93 2.80 -9.28 -9.48
CA SER A 93 2.72 -10.70 -9.10
C SER A 93 1.56 -10.96 -8.13
N ALA A 94 1.44 -10.14 -7.08
CA ALA A 94 0.39 -10.23 -6.08
C ALA A 94 -1.00 -9.94 -6.67
N MET A 95 -1.12 -8.90 -7.51
CA MET A 95 -2.38 -8.59 -8.20
C MET A 95 -2.85 -9.75 -9.09
N VAL A 96 -1.96 -10.32 -9.90
CA VAL A 96 -2.28 -11.49 -10.74
C VAL A 96 -2.70 -12.69 -9.90
N PHE A 97 -2.07 -12.90 -8.74
CA PHE A 97 -2.45 -13.96 -7.81
C PHE A 97 -3.86 -13.74 -7.28
N LEU A 98 -4.18 -12.55 -6.77
CA LEU A 98 -5.50 -12.25 -6.20
C LEU A 98 -6.61 -12.29 -7.27
N GLU A 99 -6.34 -11.82 -8.49
CA GLU A 99 -7.29 -11.87 -9.60
C GLU A 99 -7.66 -13.31 -9.97
N LYS A 100 -6.68 -14.21 -10.00
CA LYS A 100 -6.92 -15.64 -10.28
C LYS A 100 -7.75 -16.31 -9.20
N ASN A 101 -7.57 -15.91 -7.95
CA ASN A 101 -8.30 -16.46 -6.80
C ASN A 101 -9.65 -15.76 -6.53
N LYS A 102 -9.99 -14.70 -7.28
CA LYS A 102 -11.17 -13.86 -7.06
C LYS A 102 -11.20 -13.19 -5.68
N GLU A 103 -10.02 -12.80 -5.18
CA GLU A 103 -9.82 -12.17 -3.87
C GLU A 103 -9.52 -10.67 -3.96
N VAL A 104 -9.57 -10.10 -5.18
CA VAL A 104 -9.52 -8.65 -5.36
C VAL A 104 -10.80 -8.04 -4.81
N LEU A 105 -10.68 -6.85 -4.21
CA LEU A 105 -11.84 -6.09 -3.77
C LEU A 105 -12.83 -5.92 -4.92
N HIS A 106 -14.11 -6.07 -4.60
CA HIS A 106 -15.22 -5.93 -5.54
C HIS A 106 -16.37 -5.20 -4.85
N ALA A 107 -17.30 -4.67 -5.66
CA ALA A 107 -18.54 -4.09 -5.18
C ALA A 107 -19.49 -5.14 -4.59
#